data_AF-A0A238V436-F1
#
_entry.id   AF-A0A238V436-F1
#
_cell.length_a   1.000
_cell.length_b   1.000
_cell.length_c   1.000
_cell.angle_alpha   90.00
_cell.angle_beta   90.00
_cell.angle_gamma   90.00
#
_symmetry.space_group_name_H-M   'P 1'
#
loop_
_entity.id
_entity.type
_entity.pdbx_description
1 polymer ?
#
loop_
_entity_poly.entity_id
_entity_poly.type
_entity_poly.pdbx_seq_one_letter_code
_entity_poly.pdbx_strand_id
1 'polypeptide(L)'
;MHRLVVSLTSPGAYRTVLEALKAPLPPDAPPGRHILIEPGSYPNTGFRSTGDFVMTAVEGPGSVTLDGRTVGTIEVTGKVTLQGLVVRNWSDKGLALEVAEGTVLAEHCEFTTKNSLAVRASRGAHLTLRDCRVQDGAVVYSASSGIMEDTSVTGTSGNAVAIRSGSSVTLRSCQVRDSGGDGIWVTEGSKPLIERCTISDPAENGIRVDDRADATIRDCEFDGSGKATQKASLFVTKKGIALAEDCRIVHPGLDGVWVTAGGSLTARRVRMESPRRIGVVVQKSDALLEDCEVVGPASSGFYLSDQANVTVVRGRVADAARTGVGLRGGNPRVLLEGMTITGSKLAGVNMEPEGELTIRGCTVADNRGEGILTCLGSSVEIDDLTSVRNGKPDRFDFDFVAANAKAAKKAPTGTGSSKPAEPVSQAPAEPVNQAPAGPKSEAPAQEGSGGASADVLLARLEAMVGLAGVKREIRKL
;
A
#
# COMPACT_ATOMS: atom_id res chain seq x y z
N MET A 1 -33.43 18.68 -15.51
CA MET A 1 -33.85 17.80 -14.40
C MET A 1 -35.03 18.42 -13.67
N HIS A 2 -35.94 17.59 -13.17
CA HIS A 2 -37.08 18.04 -12.37
C HIS A 2 -36.65 18.41 -10.95
N ARG A 3 -37.03 19.59 -10.45
CA ARG A 3 -36.58 20.12 -9.15
C ARG A 3 -37.51 19.66 -8.02
N LEU A 4 -36.92 19.13 -6.95
CA LEU A 4 -37.62 18.68 -5.75
C LEU A 4 -36.91 19.27 -4.52
N VAL A 5 -37.68 19.60 -3.48
CA VAL A 5 -37.14 20.14 -2.22
C VAL A 5 -37.36 19.13 -1.10
N VAL A 6 -36.29 18.85 -0.35
CA VAL A 6 -36.32 18.02 0.86
C VAL A 6 -36.06 18.92 2.07
N SER A 7 -36.96 18.91 3.04
CA SER A 7 -36.89 19.76 4.24
C SER A 7 -37.63 19.14 5.41
N LEU A 8 -37.08 19.32 6.61
CA LEU A 8 -37.74 18.92 7.86
C LEU A 8 -38.86 19.88 8.27
N THR A 9 -38.83 21.13 7.81
CA THR A 9 -39.71 22.20 8.31
C THR A 9 -40.56 22.84 7.21
N SER A 10 -40.03 23.01 6.00
CA SER A 10 -40.73 23.72 4.93
C SER A 10 -42.04 23.03 4.53
N PRO A 11 -43.16 23.78 4.42
CA PRO A 11 -44.43 23.24 3.93
C PRO A 11 -44.32 22.78 2.47
N GLY A 12 -44.90 21.63 2.13
CA GLY A 12 -44.93 21.09 0.77
C GLY A 12 -43.62 20.46 0.29
N ALA A 13 -42.55 20.52 1.08
CA ALA A 13 -41.31 19.79 0.82
C ALA A 13 -41.42 18.31 1.23
N TYR A 14 -40.64 17.45 0.58
CA TYR A 14 -40.50 16.05 0.99
C TYR A 14 -39.75 15.97 2.32
N ARG A 15 -40.11 14.99 3.17
CA ARG A 15 -39.45 14.82 4.47
C ARG A 15 -38.18 13.99 4.38
N THR A 16 -38.07 13.15 3.35
CA THR A 16 -36.88 12.32 3.10
C THR A 16 -36.45 12.34 1.64
N VAL A 17 -35.16 12.07 1.41
CA VAL A 17 -34.61 11.90 0.06
C VAL A 17 -35.28 10.73 -0.68
N LEU A 18 -35.63 9.65 0.03
CA LEU A 18 -36.30 8.49 -0.55
C LEU A 18 -37.69 8.84 -1.08
N GLU A 19 -38.45 9.66 -0.35
CA GLU A 19 -39.76 10.15 -0.82
C GLU A 19 -39.61 11.00 -2.08
N ALA A 20 -38.63 11.91 -2.12
CA ALA A 20 -38.35 12.72 -3.31
C ALA A 20 -37.94 11.85 -4.52
N LEU A 21 -37.12 10.81 -4.31
CA LEU A 21 -36.72 9.88 -5.37
C LEU A 21 -37.91 9.05 -5.90
N LYS A 22 -38.85 8.68 -5.02
CA LYS A 22 -40.07 7.94 -5.38
C LYS A 22 -41.18 8.82 -5.95
N ALA A 23 -41.04 10.14 -5.88
CA ALA A 23 -42.04 11.06 -6.40
C ALA A 23 -42.28 10.83 -7.91
N PRO A 24 -43.55 10.78 -8.35
CA PRO A 24 -43.86 10.64 -9.77
C PRO A 24 -43.32 11.83 -10.54
N LEU A 25 -42.64 11.55 -11.66
CA LEU A 25 -42.20 12.58 -12.59
C LEU A 25 -43.39 13.01 -13.46
N PRO A 26 -43.59 14.31 -13.70
CA PRO A 26 -44.56 14.78 -14.70
C PRO A 26 -44.28 14.17 -16.08
N PRO A 27 -45.30 13.92 -16.92
CA PRO A 27 -45.13 13.30 -18.24
C PRO A 27 -44.12 14.02 -19.14
N ASP A 28 -44.06 15.35 -19.03
CA ASP A 28 -43.18 16.21 -19.84
C ASP A 28 -41.89 16.63 -19.11
N ALA A 29 -41.58 16.01 -17.97
CA ALA A 29 -40.40 16.39 -17.19
C ALA A 29 -39.10 15.94 -17.87
N PRO A 30 -38.05 16.79 -17.89
CA PRO A 30 -36.75 16.38 -18.37
C PRO A 30 -36.20 15.23 -17.51
N PRO A 31 -35.41 14.30 -18.10
CA PRO A 31 -34.89 13.16 -17.38
C PRO A 31 -34.03 13.58 -16.17
N GLY A 32 -34.09 12.75 -15.14
CA GLY A 32 -33.37 12.93 -13.88
C GLY A 32 -33.99 13.96 -12.92
N ARG A 33 -33.56 13.90 -11.66
CA ARG A 33 -34.07 14.75 -10.57
C ARG A 33 -32.97 15.66 -10.02
N HIS A 34 -33.32 16.90 -9.67
CA HIS A 34 -32.45 17.77 -8.87
C HIS A 34 -33.10 17.97 -7.51
N ILE A 35 -32.51 17.34 -6.49
CA ILE A 35 -32.99 17.32 -5.12
C ILE A 35 -32.20 18.38 -4.33
N LEU A 36 -32.90 19.44 -3.97
CA LEU A 36 -32.39 20.50 -3.11
C LEU A 36 -32.72 20.15 -1.66
N ILE A 37 -31.70 20.06 -0.81
CA ILE A 37 -31.86 19.65 0.58
C ILE A 37 -31.57 20.84 1.48
N GLU A 38 -32.58 21.26 2.24
CA GLU A 38 -32.43 22.32 3.24
C GLU A 38 -31.61 21.83 4.44
N PRO A 39 -31.00 22.75 5.22
CA PRO A 39 -30.17 22.38 6.35
C PRO A 39 -30.88 21.48 7.35
N GLY A 40 -30.16 20.49 7.88
CA GLY A 40 -30.68 19.58 8.89
C GLY A 40 -29.96 18.24 8.95
N SER A 41 -30.28 17.49 10.00
CA SER A 41 -29.91 16.07 10.13
C SER A 41 -31.11 15.21 9.77
N TYR A 42 -30.93 14.35 8.78
CA TYR A 42 -31.93 13.44 8.23
C TYR A 42 -31.64 12.01 8.72
N PRO A 43 -32.26 11.60 9.84
CA PRO A 43 -32.02 10.30 10.43
C PRO A 43 -32.65 9.17 9.62
N ASN A 44 -32.13 7.95 9.81
CA ASN A 44 -32.60 6.73 9.16
C ASN A 44 -32.55 6.80 7.62
N THR A 45 -31.58 7.54 7.09
CA THR A 45 -31.37 7.65 5.65
C THR A 45 -30.74 6.37 5.11
N GLY A 46 -31.41 5.73 4.16
CA GLY A 46 -30.87 4.58 3.46
C GLY A 46 -31.72 4.29 2.23
N PHE A 47 -31.12 4.37 1.06
CA PHE A 47 -31.84 4.11 -0.19
C PHE A 47 -30.95 3.49 -1.26
N ARG A 48 -31.61 2.75 -2.15
CA ARG A 48 -31.04 2.29 -3.41
C ARG A 48 -31.75 3.01 -4.55
N SER A 49 -30.98 3.52 -5.52
CA SER A 49 -31.53 4.17 -6.71
C SER A 49 -30.78 3.77 -7.97
N THR A 50 -31.53 3.47 -9.03
CA THR A 50 -31.00 3.22 -10.37
C THR A 50 -31.12 4.42 -11.30
N GLY A 51 -31.85 5.46 -10.87
CA GLY A 51 -32.12 6.64 -11.70
C GLY A 51 -31.05 7.71 -11.56
N ASP A 52 -31.10 8.67 -12.49
CA ASP A 52 -30.18 9.80 -12.52
C ASP A 52 -30.68 10.95 -11.63
N PHE A 53 -29.80 11.50 -10.80
CA PHE A 53 -30.15 12.64 -9.96
C PHE A 53 -28.95 13.45 -9.46
N VAL A 54 -29.22 14.69 -9.10
CA VAL A 54 -28.30 15.58 -8.40
C VAL A 54 -28.87 15.85 -7.02
N MET A 55 -28.06 15.73 -5.98
CA MET A 55 -28.39 16.16 -4.62
C MET A 55 -27.48 17.30 -4.21
N THR A 56 -28.08 18.42 -3.79
CA THR A 56 -27.35 19.62 -3.40
C THR A 56 -27.80 20.07 -2.02
N ALA A 57 -26.84 20.23 -1.10
CA ALA A 57 -27.04 20.95 0.15
C ALA A 57 -27.21 22.46 -0.15
N VAL A 58 -28.39 23.02 0.15
CA VAL A 58 -28.75 24.37 -0.31
C VAL A 58 -27.89 25.47 0.32
N GLU A 59 -27.48 25.29 1.58
CA GLU A 59 -26.60 26.24 2.29
C GLU A 59 -25.12 25.81 2.25
N GLY A 60 -24.75 24.92 1.34
CA GLY A 60 -23.37 24.50 1.13
C GLY A 60 -22.88 23.38 2.07
N PRO A 61 -21.58 23.05 2.00
CA PRO A 61 -21.00 21.91 2.71
C PRO A 61 -21.23 21.95 4.22
N GLY A 62 -21.59 20.80 4.81
CA GLY A 62 -21.82 20.68 6.25
C GLY A 62 -23.23 21.04 6.71
N SER A 63 -24.04 21.70 5.87
CA SER A 63 -25.42 22.09 6.24
C SER A 63 -26.40 20.90 6.29
N VAL A 64 -26.12 19.85 5.53
CA VAL A 64 -26.99 18.67 5.39
C VAL A 64 -26.26 17.42 5.84
N THR A 65 -26.82 16.73 6.85
CA THR A 65 -26.34 15.43 7.31
C THR A 65 -27.35 14.33 6.98
N LEU A 66 -26.89 13.29 6.29
CA LEU A 66 -27.65 12.08 5.98
C LEU A 66 -27.14 10.94 6.87
N ASP A 67 -27.92 10.57 7.89
CA ASP A 67 -27.52 9.58 8.89
C ASP A 67 -28.15 8.22 8.58
N GLY A 68 -27.34 7.27 8.11
CA GLY A 68 -27.76 5.90 7.80
C GLY A 68 -27.47 4.88 8.89
N ARG A 69 -28.28 3.82 8.91
CA ARG A 69 -28.18 2.68 9.85
C ARG A 69 -28.38 1.32 9.17
N THR A 70 -28.42 1.30 7.84
CA THR A 70 -28.65 0.09 7.02
C THR A 70 -27.36 -0.32 6.30
N VAL A 71 -27.46 -1.26 5.36
CA VAL A 71 -26.32 -1.73 4.54
C VAL A 71 -25.67 -0.64 3.68
N GLY A 72 -26.39 0.46 3.38
CA GLY A 72 -25.85 1.60 2.65
C GLY A 72 -26.69 2.85 2.89
N THR A 73 -26.04 3.98 3.17
CA THR A 73 -26.74 5.27 3.27
C THR A 73 -27.18 5.74 1.89
N ILE A 74 -26.26 5.65 0.92
CA ILE A 74 -26.51 5.91 -0.50
C ILE A 74 -25.98 4.71 -1.31
N GLU A 75 -26.87 3.98 -1.97
CA GLU A 75 -26.50 2.93 -2.92
C GLU A 75 -27.04 3.27 -4.32
N VAL A 76 -26.15 3.36 -5.31
CA VAL A 76 -26.52 3.87 -6.64
C VAL A 76 -25.92 3.06 -7.78
N THR A 77 -26.67 2.97 -8.88
CA THR A 77 -26.21 2.40 -10.16
C THR A 77 -26.36 3.36 -11.36
N GLY A 78 -26.96 4.54 -11.16
CA GLY A 78 -27.23 5.53 -12.20
C GLY A 78 -26.15 6.61 -12.33
N LYS A 79 -26.47 7.73 -13.00
CA LYS A 79 -25.64 8.94 -13.03
C LYS A 79 -26.02 9.89 -11.89
N VAL A 80 -25.14 10.03 -10.90
CA VAL A 80 -25.44 10.77 -9.67
C VAL A 80 -24.41 11.86 -9.40
N THR A 81 -24.87 13.02 -8.97
CA THR A 81 -24.00 14.07 -8.41
C THR A 81 -24.41 14.38 -6.98
N LEU A 82 -23.45 14.36 -6.06
CA LEU A 82 -23.61 14.69 -4.65
C LEU A 82 -22.81 15.96 -4.35
N GLN A 83 -23.43 16.99 -3.80
CA GLN A 83 -22.78 18.28 -3.54
C GLN A 83 -23.03 18.75 -2.12
N GLY A 84 -21.95 18.92 -1.34
CA GLY A 84 -22.00 19.54 -0.02
C GLY A 84 -22.60 18.69 1.09
N LEU A 85 -22.69 17.36 0.91
CA LEU A 85 -23.39 16.47 1.83
C LEU A 85 -22.45 15.87 2.87
N VAL A 86 -22.91 15.76 4.12
CA VAL A 86 -22.30 14.90 5.14
C VAL A 86 -23.06 13.58 5.14
N VAL A 87 -22.41 12.49 4.74
CA VAL A 87 -23.02 11.17 4.61
C VAL A 87 -22.41 10.22 5.63
N ARG A 88 -23.23 9.76 6.57
CA ARG A 88 -22.78 8.92 7.67
C ARG A 88 -23.46 7.56 7.66
N ASN A 89 -22.76 6.52 8.12
CA ASN A 89 -23.36 5.22 8.36
C ASN A 89 -22.93 4.62 9.70
N TRP A 90 -23.91 4.33 10.57
CA TRP A 90 -23.69 3.83 11.92
C TRP A 90 -23.86 2.30 12.05
N SER A 91 -24.02 1.60 10.93
CA SER A 91 -24.04 0.14 10.89
C SER A 91 -22.62 -0.43 10.77
N ASP A 92 -22.33 -1.50 11.51
CA ASP A 92 -21.04 -2.21 11.44
C ASP A 92 -20.74 -2.86 10.08
N LYS A 93 -21.77 -2.97 9.22
CA LYS A 93 -21.66 -3.53 7.86
C LYS A 93 -22.02 -2.51 6.78
N GLY A 94 -22.44 -1.32 7.17
CA GLY A 94 -22.97 -0.31 6.27
C GLY A 94 -21.88 0.49 5.57
N LEU A 95 -22.17 0.97 4.37
CA LEU A 95 -21.35 1.93 3.64
C LEU A 95 -22.00 3.31 3.66
N ALA A 96 -21.20 4.37 3.65
CA ALA A 96 -21.72 5.72 3.44
C ALA A 96 -22.15 5.89 1.97
N LEU A 97 -21.30 5.45 1.04
CA LEU A 97 -21.57 5.46 -0.40
C LEU A 97 -21.17 4.15 -1.07
N GLU A 98 -22.13 3.51 -1.72
CA GLU A 98 -21.89 2.38 -2.61
C GLU A 98 -22.28 2.74 -4.05
N VAL A 99 -21.28 2.77 -4.93
CA VAL A 99 -21.45 2.87 -6.37
C VAL A 99 -21.34 1.46 -6.95
N ALA A 100 -22.51 0.85 -7.04
CA ALA A 100 -22.67 -0.52 -7.47
C ALA A 100 -22.33 -0.69 -8.95
N GLU A 101 -22.72 0.29 -9.78
CA GLU A 101 -22.48 0.48 -11.22
C GLU A 101 -22.65 1.98 -11.53
N GLY A 102 -22.50 2.43 -12.77
CA GLY A 102 -22.86 3.80 -13.17
C GLY A 102 -21.77 4.85 -12.92
N THR A 103 -22.16 6.12 -12.79
CA THR A 103 -21.20 7.24 -12.66
C THR A 103 -21.60 8.17 -11.53
N VAL A 104 -20.70 8.39 -10.59
CA VAL A 104 -20.93 9.28 -9.45
C VAL A 104 -19.87 10.36 -9.38
N LEU A 105 -20.31 11.61 -9.23
CA LEU A 105 -19.47 12.74 -8.86
C LEU A 105 -19.88 13.20 -7.46
N ALA A 106 -18.97 13.12 -6.49
CA ALA A 106 -19.15 13.73 -5.18
C ALA A 106 -18.20 14.92 -5.05
N GLU A 107 -18.76 16.09 -4.76
CA GLU A 107 -18.05 17.36 -4.60
C GLU A 107 -18.33 17.95 -3.22
N HIS A 108 -17.27 18.32 -2.50
CA HIS A 108 -17.40 18.93 -1.15
C HIS A 108 -18.20 18.07 -0.16
N CYS A 109 -18.08 16.75 -0.27
CA CYS A 109 -18.80 15.81 0.59
C CYS A 109 -17.91 15.26 1.71
N GLU A 110 -18.54 14.94 2.84
CA GLU A 110 -17.91 14.22 3.95
C GLU A 110 -18.53 12.83 4.09
N PHE A 111 -17.69 11.81 4.23
CA PHE A 111 -18.11 10.42 4.42
C PHE A 111 -17.54 9.88 5.73
N THR A 112 -18.40 9.37 6.60
CA THR A 112 -18.00 8.73 7.87
C THR A 112 -18.76 7.43 8.05
N THR A 113 -18.12 6.43 8.64
CA THR A 113 -18.76 5.14 8.88
C THR A 113 -18.25 4.49 10.16
N LYS A 114 -19.04 3.57 10.73
CA LYS A 114 -18.59 2.64 11.78
C LYS A 114 -17.89 1.41 11.20
N ASN A 115 -18.20 1.06 9.95
CA ASN A 115 -17.55 -0.01 9.20
C ASN A 115 -16.11 0.41 8.83
N SER A 116 -15.22 -0.53 8.56
CA SER A 116 -13.88 -0.23 8.03
C SER A 116 -13.89 0.30 6.59
N LEU A 117 -15.03 0.26 5.89
CA LEU A 117 -15.21 0.73 4.52
C LEU A 117 -16.27 1.84 4.45
N ALA A 118 -15.90 3.04 3.98
CA ALA A 118 -16.80 4.18 3.84
C ALA A 118 -17.41 4.26 2.45
N VAL A 119 -16.55 4.20 1.42
CA VAL A 119 -16.91 4.44 0.02
C VAL A 119 -16.42 3.29 -0.83
N ARG A 120 -17.30 2.75 -1.68
CA ARG A 120 -16.96 1.68 -2.63
C ARG A 120 -17.47 1.99 -4.03
N ALA A 121 -16.61 1.81 -5.03
CA ALA A 121 -16.98 1.76 -6.44
C ALA A 121 -16.66 0.37 -7.01
N SER A 122 -17.63 -0.26 -7.65
CA SER A 122 -17.49 -1.63 -8.16
C SER A 122 -18.17 -1.88 -9.51
N ARG A 123 -17.94 -3.05 -10.11
CA ARG A 123 -18.63 -3.56 -11.33
C ARG A 123 -18.72 -2.53 -12.47
N GLY A 124 -17.58 -1.96 -12.85
CA GLY A 124 -17.48 -0.99 -13.94
C GLY A 124 -17.95 0.42 -13.58
N ALA A 125 -18.23 0.71 -12.31
CA ALA A 125 -18.55 2.05 -11.86
C ALA A 125 -17.43 3.05 -12.16
N HIS A 126 -17.81 4.30 -12.38
CA HIS A 126 -16.92 5.45 -12.44
C HIS A 126 -17.21 6.40 -11.27
N LEU A 127 -16.31 6.47 -10.29
CA LEU A 127 -16.46 7.34 -9.13
C LEU A 127 -15.45 8.49 -9.17
N THR A 128 -15.95 9.70 -9.07
CA THR A 128 -15.14 10.90 -8.85
C THR A 128 -15.42 11.47 -7.46
N LEU A 129 -14.36 11.58 -6.66
CA LEU A 129 -14.36 12.31 -5.39
C LEU A 129 -13.52 13.57 -5.59
N ARG A 130 -14.12 14.75 -5.41
CA ARG A 130 -13.44 16.03 -5.51
C ARG A 130 -13.69 16.86 -4.25
N ASP A 131 -12.64 17.42 -3.67
CA ASP A 131 -12.71 18.23 -2.46
C ASP A 131 -13.46 17.50 -1.31
N CYS A 132 -13.30 16.19 -1.21
CA CYS A 132 -14.02 15.35 -0.26
C CYS A 132 -13.20 15.06 1.00
N ARG A 133 -13.88 14.65 2.06
CA ARG A 133 -13.25 14.13 3.28
C ARG A 133 -13.84 12.77 3.65
N VAL A 134 -12.99 11.77 3.82
CA VAL A 134 -13.38 10.43 4.25
C VAL A 134 -12.71 10.12 5.59
N GLN A 135 -13.52 9.80 6.60
CA GLN A 135 -13.08 9.56 7.97
C GLN A 135 -13.52 8.17 8.44
N ASP A 136 -12.64 7.52 9.20
CA ASP A 136 -12.87 6.26 9.92
C ASP A 136 -13.18 5.03 9.04
N GLY A 137 -13.17 5.19 7.72
CA GLY A 137 -13.37 4.10 6.76
C GLY A 137 -12.63 4.32 5.45
N ALA A 138 -12.35 3.22 4.76
CA ALA A 138 -11.57 3.21 3.53
C ALA A 138 -12.37 3.71 2.31
N VAL A 139 -11.63 4.04 1.25
CA VAL A 139 -12.14 4.19 -0.13
C VAL A 139 -11.66 3.01 -0.96
N VAL A 140 -12.58 2.30 -1.62
CA VAL A 140 -12.25 1.11 -2.42
C VAL A 140 -12.75 1.23 -3.86
N TYR A 141 -11.83 1.04 -4.80
CA TYR A 141 -12.10 0.82 -6.21
C TYR A 141 -11.84 -0.64 -6.55
N SER A 142 -12.88 -1.38 -6.97
CA SER A 142 -12.81 -2.81 -7.30
C SER A 142 -13.45 -3.09 -8.65
N ALA A 143 -12.65 -3.44 -9.66
CA ALA A 143 -13.11 -3.53 -11.05
C ALA A 143 -13.86 -2.27 -11.49
N SER A 144 -13.29 -1.11 -11.18
CA SER A 144 -13.90 0.21 -11.42
C SER A 144 -12.86 1.23 -11.88
N SER A 145 -13.35 2.42 -12.23
CA SER A 145 -12.50 3.54 -12.63
C SER A 145 -12.87 4.81 -11.86
N GLY A 146 -12.01 5.82 -11.90
CA GLY A 146 -12.34 7.06 -11.21
C GLY A 146 -11.22 8.06 -11.04
N ILE A 147 -11.58 9.15 -10.37
CA ILE A 147 -10.68 10.23 -10.01
C ILE A 147 -10.91 10.56 -8.55
N MET A 148 -9.86 10.63 -7.76
CA MET A 148 -9.88 11.20 -6.42
C MET A 148 -8.96 12.40 -6.42
N GLU A 149 -9.53 13.59 -6.30
CA GLU A 149 -8.86 14.88 -6.44
C GLU A 149 -9.11 15.73 -5.19
N ASP A 150 -8.06 16.36 -4.66
CA ASP A 150 -8.13 17.27 -3.50
C ASP A 150 -8.89 16.67 -2.30
N THR A 151 -8.75 15.35 -2.11
CA THR A 151 -9.54 14.58 -1.15
C THR A 151 -8.66 14.06 -0.03
N SER A 152 -9.18 14.07 1.20
CA SER A 152 -8.49 13.55 2.38
C SER A 152 -9.13 12.24 2.88
N VAL A 153 -8.30 11.25 3.23
CA VAL A 153 -8.72 9.99 3.84
C VAL A 153 -7.94 9.78 5.13
N THR A 154 -8.64 9.66 6.27
CA THR A 154 -8.02 9.63 7.60
C THR A 154 -8.65 8.64 8.56
N GLY A 155 -7.86 8.09 9.48
CA GLY A 155 -8.36 7.34 10.65
C GLY A 155 -8.85 5.92 10.33
N THR A 156 -8.34 5.30 9.27
CA THR A 156 -8.82 3.98 8.84
C THR A 156 -8.24 2.87 9.70
N SER A 157 -9.04 1.85 10.04
CA SER A 157 -8.54 0.69 10.80
C SER A 157 -7.71 -0.29 9.97
N GLY A 158 -7.85 -0.25 8.65
CA GLY A 158 -7.05 -1.01 7.68
C GLY A 158 -6.46 -0.09 6.62
N ASN A 159 -6.41 -0.56 5.38
CA ASN A 159 -5.91 0.23 4.26
C ASN A 159 -6.80 1.46 4.03
N ALA A 160 -6.21 2.64 3.79
CA ALA A 160 -7.01 3.85 3.61
C ALA A 160 -7.63 3.94 2.20
N VAL A 161 -6.83 3.61 1.17
CA VAL A 161 -7.31 3.49 -0.21
C VAL A 161 -6.91 2.12 -0.76
N ALA A 162 -7.86 1.37 -1.31
CA ALA A 162 -7.57 0.13 -2.03
C ALA A 162 -8.03 0.21 -3.49
N ILE A 163 -7.12 -0.13 -4.40
CA ILE A 163 -7.33 -0.13 -5.84
C ILE A 163 -7.03 -1.55 -6.34
N ARG A 164 -8.09 -2.28 -6.73
CA ARG A 164 -8.03 -3.71 -6.97
C ARG A 164 -8.85 -4.17 -8.16
N SER A 165 -8.66 -5.43 -8.54
CA SER A 165 -9.39 -6.12 -9.60
C SER A 165 -9.31 -5.41 -10.95
N GLY A 166 -8.10 -5.01 -11.37
CA GLY A 166 -7.86 -4.34 -12.65
C GLY A 166 -8.40 -2.91 -12.72
N SER A 167 -8.55 -2.21 -11.59
CA SER A 167 -9.08 -0.85 -11.57
C SER A 167 -8.10 0.17 -12.15
N SER A 168 -8.62 1.26 -12.73
CA SER A 168 -7.83 2.38 -13.25
C SER A 168 -8.30 3.69 -12.63
N VAL A 169 -7.49 4.25 -11.75
CA VAL A 169 -7.87 5.39 -10.90
C VAL A 169 -6.76 6.43 -10.91
N THR A 170 -7.12 7.71 -11.03
CA THR A 170 -6.19 8.82 -10.80
C THR A 170 -6.40 9.40 -9.41
N LEU A 171 -5.35 9.41 -8.60
CA LEU A 171 -5.30 10.12 -7.32
C LEU A 171 -4.44 11.37 -7.53
N ARG A 172 -5.00 12.55 -7.24
CA ARG A 172 -4.33 13.82 -7.45
C ARG A 172 -4.49 14.75 -6.26
N SER A 173 -3.39 15.30 -5.75
CA SER A 173 -3.45 16.28 -4.65
C SER A 173 -4.17 15.75 -3.40
N CYS A 174 -4.11 14.43 -3.17
CA CYS A 174 -4.81 13.78 -2.07
C CYS A 174 -3.93 13.65 -0.83
N GLN A 175 -4.58 13.63 0.33
CA GLN A 175 -3.92 13.41 1.62
C GLN A 175 -4.43 12.10 2.23
N VAL A 176 -3.52 11.16 2.47
CA VAL A 176 -3.82 9.88 3.13
C VAL A 176 -3.05 9.84 4.44
N ARG A 177 -3.76 9.71 5.57
CA ARG A 177 -3.15 9.77 6.90
C ARG A 177 -3.73 8.76 7.89
N ASP A 178 -2.91 8.31 8.84
CA ASP A 178 -3.31 7.44 9.95
C ASP A 178 -4.04 6.16 9.49
N SER A 179 -3.46 5.43 8.54
CA SER A 179 -4.00 4.14 8.12
C SER A 179 -3.51 3.02 9.05
N GLY A 180 -4.44 2.23 9.58
CA GLY A 180 -4.13 1.01 10.36
C GLY A 180 -3.50 -0.11 9.53
N GLY A 181 -3.52 0.01 8.20
CA GLY A 181 -2.79 -0.84 7.25
C GLY A 181 -1.90 -0.01 6.32
N ASP A 182 -1.95 -0.32 5.02
CA ASP A 182 -1.28 0.46 3.98
C ASP A 182 -2.02 1.79 3.74
N GLY A 183 -1.28 2.87 3.44
CA GLY A 183 -1.92 4.12 3.03
C GLY A 183 -2.70 3.91 1.72
N ILE A 184 -2.00 3.46 0.68
CA ILE A 184 -2.60 3.07 -0.59
C ILE A 184 -2.15 1.65 -0.95
N TRP A 185 -3.11 0.76 -1.17
CA TRP A 185 -2.86 -0.60 -1.63
C TRP A 185 -3.34 -0.77 -3.07
N VAL A 186 -2.39 -1.04 -3.96
CA VAL A 186 -2.62 -1.30 -5.38
C VAL A 186 -2.34 -2.77 -5.66
N THR A 187 -3.35 -3.49 -6.16
CA THR A 187 -3.28 -4.95 -6.29
C THR A 187 -4.08 -5.48 -7.47
N GLU A 188 -4.00 -6.79 -7.71
CA GLU A 188 -4.82 -7.55 -8.66
C GLU A 188 -4.81 -6.91 -10.07
N GLY A 189 -3.63 -6.60 -10.61
CA GLY A 189 -3.46 -6.04 -11.96
C GLY A 189 -3.95 -4.60 -12.15
N SER A 190 -4.24 -3.86 -11.08
CA SER A 190 -4.71 -2.48 -11.16
C SER A 190 -3.63 -1.50 -11.60
N LYS A 191 -4.04 -0.41 -12.27
CA LYS A 191 -3.14 0.54 -12.92
C LYS A 191 -3.45 2.00 -12.60
N PRO A 192 -3.13 2.47 -11.38
CA PRO A 192 -3.40 3.84 -10.99
C PRO A 192 -2.28 4.82 -11.38
N LEU A 193 -2.67 6.09 -11.53
CA LEU A 193 -1.78 7.25 -11.48
C LEU A 193 -1.96 7.92 -10.11
N ILE A 194 -0.88 8.05 -9.35
CA ILE A 194 -0.86 8.70 -8.03
C ILE A 194 0.07 9.90 -8.15
N GLU A 195 -0.48 11.11 -8.10
CA GLU A 195 0.24 12.34 -8.45
C GLU A 195 0.03 13.42 -7.38
N ARG A 196 1.11 14.05 -6.91
CA ARG A 196 1.04 15.15 -5.93
C ARG A 196 0.31 14.77 -4.64
N CYS A 197 0.41 13.52 -4.21
CA CYS A 197 -0.23 13.04 -2.99
C CYS A 197 0.73 13.06 -1.80
N THR A 198 0.18 13.29 -0.61
CA THR A 198 0.91 13.14 0.66
C THR A 198 0.38 11.91 1.39
N ILE A 199 1.27 10.98 1.72
CA ILE A 199 0.96 9.77 2.47
C ILE A 199 1.71 9.84 3.80
N SER A 200 0.97 9.88 4.90
CA SER A 200 1.52 10.11 6.24
C SER A 200 1.05 9.08 7.26
N ASP A 201 1.95 8.71 8.19
CA ASP A 201 1.65 7.85 9.33
C ASP A 201 0.97 6.47 9.03
N PRO A 202 1.32 5.73 7.97
CA PRO A 202 0.76 4.40 7.76
C PRO A 202 1.32 3.40 8.79
N ALA A 203 0.49 2.48 9.26
CA ALA A 203 0.91 1.42 10.16
C ALA A 203 1.73 0.33 9.46
N GLU A 204 1.46 0.03 8.18
CA GLU A 204 2.23 -0.94 7.38
C GLU A 204 3.14 -0.27 6.35
N ASN A 205 2.59 0.16 5.20
CA ASN A 205 3.35 0.79 4.13
C ASN A 205 2.68 2.08 3.67
N GLY A 206 3.45 3.03 3.13
CA GLY A 206 2.87 4.20 2.48
C GLY A 206 2.06 3.79 1.25
N ILE A 207 2.74 3.19 0.28
CA ILE A 207 2.12 2.57 -0.90
C ILE A 207 2.62 1.14 -1.04
N ARG A 208 1.69 0.18 -1.13
CA ARG A 208 1.98 -1.21 -1.50
C ARG A 208 1.48 -1.47 -2.92
N VAL A 209 2.36 -2.01 -3.77
CA VAL A 209 2.05 -2.46 -5.13
C VAL A 209 2.33 -3.96 -5.21
N ASP A 210 1.29 -4.76 -5.36
CA ASP A 210 1.43 -6.22 -5.46
C ASP A 210 0.51 -6.87 -6.49
N ASP A 211 0.63 -8.20 -6.62
CA ASP A 211 -0.19 -9.04 -7.51
C ASP A 211 -0.33 -8.47 -8.93
N ARG A 212 0.82 -8.24 -9.57
CA ARG A 212 0.93 -7.75 -10.96
C ARG A 212 0.28 -6.39 -11.22
N ALA A 213 -0.02 -5.62 -10.18
CA ALA A 213 -0.39 -4.22 -10.32
C ALA A 213 0.76 -3.39 -10.92
N ASP A 214 0.41 -2.27 -11.55
CA ASP A 214 1.31 -1.42 -12.31
C ASP A 214 1.01 0.06 -11.97
N ALA A 215 1.72 0.60 -10.98
CA ALA A 215 1.43 1.92 -10.42
C ALA A 215 2.43 2.98 -10.90
N THR A 216 1.92 4.12 -11.35
CA THR A 216 2.74 5.33 -11.57
C THR A 216 2.56 6.27 -10.39
N ILE A 217 3.65 6.67 -9.76
CA ILE A 217 3.71 7.51 -8.56
C ILE A 217 4.59 8.72 -8.90
N ARG A 218 4.03 9.92 -8.91
CA ARG A 218 4.73 11.15 -9.32
C ARG A 218 4.53 12.28 -8.32
N ASP A 219 5.59 13.05 -8.05
CA ASP A 219 5.52 14.26 -7.21
C ASP A 219 4.92 13.98 -5.82
N CYS A 220 5.12 12.77 -5.28
CA CYS A 220 4.50 12.37 -4.02
C CYS A 220 5.44 12.55 -2.84
N GLU A 221 4.85 12.89 -1.70
CA GLU A 221 5.55 12.96 -0.42
C GLU A 221 5.09 11.83 0.50
N PHE A 222 6.06 11.10 1.04
CA PHE A 222 5.85 10.07 2.04
C PHE A 222 6.44 10.57 3.35
N ASP A 223 5.60 10.75 4.36
CA ASP A 223 6.04 11.01 5.72
C ASP A 223 5.76 9.77 6.56
N GLY A 224 6.79 8.95 6.75
CA GLY A 224 6.64 7.74 7.52
C GLY A 224 6.28 8.04 8.97
N SER A 225 5.65 7.09 9.64
CA SER A 225 5.29 7.22 11.06
C SER A 225 6.48 7.29 12.01
N GLY A 226 7.70 7.04 11.51
CA GLY A 226 8.89 6.81 12.32
C GLY A 226 8.75 5.61 13.28
N LYS A 227 7.71 4.77 13.15
CA LYS A 227 7.51 3.59 14.00
C LYS A 227 8.21 2.39 13.38
N ALA A 228 8.89 1.59 14.21
CA ALA A 228 9.57 0.36 13.76
C ALA A 228 8.63 -0.73 13.24
N THR A 229 7.31 -0.57 13.41
CA THR A 229 6.28 -1.48 12.89
C THR A 229 5.94 -1.21 11.42
N GLN A 230 6.17 0.00 10.92
CA GLN A 230 5.97 0.33 9.52
C GLN A 230 7.12 -0.26 8.70
N LYS A 231 6.76 -1.05 7.68
CA LYS A 231 7.69 -1.85 6.87
C LYS A 231 8.44 -1.01 5.85
N ALA A 232 7.73 -0.29 4.99
CA ALA A 232 8.36 0.58 4.00
C ALA A 232 7.52 1.81 3.65
N SER A 233 8.09 2.82 3.00
CA SER A 233 7.28 3.89 2.39
C SER A 233 6.71 3.46 1.05
N LEU A 234 7.52 2.84 0.20
CA LEU A 234 7.08 2.18 -1.04
C LEU A 234 7.47 0.70 -1.01
N PHE A 235 6.48 -0.18 -1.10
CA PHE A 235 6.68 -1.62 -1.11
C PHE A 235 6.16 -2.25 -2.41
N VAL A 236 7.04 -2.86 -3.18
CA VAL A 236 6.73 -3.50 -4.46
C VAL A 236 6.99 -4.99 -4.34
N THR A 237 5.96 -5.82 -4.52
CA THR A 237 6.08 -7.26 -4.30
C THR A 237 5.20 -8.08 -5.22
N LYS A 238 5.36 -9.41 -5.22
CA LYS A 238 4.52 -10.37 -5.97
C LYS A 238 4.30 -9.95 -7.42
N LYS A 239 5.39 -9.64 -8.13
CA LYS A 239 5.38 -9.20 -9.54
C LYS A 239 4.66 -7.86 -9.80
N GLY A 240 4.44 -7.05 -8.77
CA GLY A 240 4.03 -5.66 -8.93
C GLY A 240 5.10 -4.83 -9.64
N ILE A 241 4.67 -3.79 -10.34
CA ILE A 241 5.50 -2.86 -11.11
C ILE A 241 5.22 -1.46 -10.59
N ALA A 242 6.26 -0.70 -10.28
CA ALA A 242 6.12 0.69 -9.87
C ALA A 242 7.09 1.60 -10.63
N LEU A 243 6.57 2.72 -11.11
CA LEU A 243 7.34 3.88 -11.54
C LEU A 243 7.20 4.97 -10.49
N ALA A 244 8.29 5.39 -9.87
CA ALA A 244 8.33 6.49 -8.90
C ALA A 244 9.18 7.64 -9.44
N GLU A 245 8.59 8.80 -9.68
CA GLU A 245 9.27 9.98 -10.23
C GLU A 245 9.07 11.19 -9.31
N ASP A 246 10.14 11.94 -9.03
CA ASP A 246 10.06 13.22 -8.31
C ASP A 246 9.46 13.09 -6.89
N CYS A 247 9.72 11.97 -6.23
CA CYS A 247 9.16 11.67 -4.90
C CYS A 247 10.13 12.00 -3.77
N ARG A 248 9.57 12.41 -2.63
CA ARG A 248 10.30 12.60 -1.37
C ARG A 248 9.82 11.61 -0.32
N ILE A 249 10.74 10.91 0.32
CA ILE A 249 10.48 9.97 1.41
C ILE A 249 11.21 10.46 2.65
N VAL A 250 10.47 10.82 3.68
CA VAL A 250 10.99 11.34 4.95
C VAL A 250 10.54 10.42 6.09
N HIS A 251 11.42 10.20 7.06
CA HIS A 251 11.15 9.41 8.27
C HIS A 251 10.53 8.02 8.04
N PRO A 252 10.98 7.22 7.07
CA PRO A 252 10.38 5.91 6.86
C PRO A 252 10.60 5.00 8.09
N GLY A 253 9.57 4.27 8.49
CA GLY A 253 9.57 3.52 9.76
C GLY A 253 10.60 2.39 9.85
N LEU A 254 10.85 1.68 8.75
CA LEU A 254 12.00 0.78 8.59
C LEU A 254 12.74 1.13 7.29
N ASP A 255 12.17 0.80 6.13
CA ASP A 255 12.82 1.01 4.85
C ASP A 255 12.19 2.15 4.03
N GLY A 256 13.01 2.85 3.25
CA GLY A 256 12.48 3.83 2.28
C GLY A 256 11.67 3.11 1.19
N VAL A 257 12.36 2.24 0.46
CA VAL A 257 11.80 1.44 -0.63
C VAL A 257 12.19 -0.02 -0.45
N TRP A 258 11.23 -0.93 -0.63
CA TRP A 258 11.48 -2.37 -0.62
C TRP A 258 10.85 -3.05 -1.83
N VAL A 259 11.68 -3.73 -2.62
CA VAL A 259 11.28 -4.51 -3.80
C VAL A 259 11.61 -5.98 -3.56
N THR A 260 10.61 -6.85 -3.64
CA THR A 260 10.82 -8.29 -3.39
C THR A 260 9.90 -9.18 -4.24
N ALA A 261 10.12 -10.49 -4.20
CA ALA A 261 9.26 -11.51 -4.81
C ALA A 261 8.92 -11.22 -6.30
N GLY A 262 9.94 -10.89 -7.09
CA GLY A 262 9.82 -10.60 -8.52
C GLY A 262 9.19 -9.26 -8.84
N GLY A 263 9.14 -8.32 -7.88
CA GLY A 263 8.73 -6.95 -8.14
C GLY A 263 9.69 -6.22 -9.07
N SER A 264 9.22 -5.17 -9.72
CA SER A 264 10.04 -4.31 -10.59
C SER A 264 9.82 -2.85 -10.25
N LEU A 265 10.93 -2.12 -10.06
CA LEU A 265 10.91 -0.70 -9.75
C LEU A 265 11.72 0.10 -10.77
N THR A 266 11.15 1.18 -11.25
CA THR A 266 11.91 2.30 -11.83
C THR A 266 11.72 3.52 -10.93
N ALA A 267 12.80 4.04 -10.37
CA ALA A 267 12.80 5.23 -9.53
C ALA A 267 13.64 6.33 -10.20
N ARG A 268 13.10 7.54 -10.31
CA ARG A 268 13.80 8.70 -10.86
C ARG A 268 13.67 9.89 -9.93
N ARG A 269 14.78 10.55 -9.60
CA ARG A 269 14.77 11.77 -8.75
C ARG A 269 14.01 11.55 -7.44
N VAL A 270 14.25 10.40 -6.81
CA VAL A 270 13.66 10.05 -5.52
C VAL A 270 14.64 10.35 -4.40
N ARG A 271 14.22 11.16 -3.42
CA ARG A 271 15.04 11.52 -2.25
C ARG A 271 14.52 10.84 -0.99
N MET A 272 15.40 10.14 -0.29
CA MET A 272 15.09 9.40 0.94
C MET A 272 15.91 9.94 2.12
N GLU A 273 15.22 10.37 3.17
CA GLU A 273 15.81 11.05 4.32
C GLU A 273 15.61 10.25 5.61
N SER A 274 16.73 10.03 6.29
CA SER A 274 16.81 9.35 7.58
C SER A 274 16.03 8.03 7.68
N PRO A 275 16.25 7.05 6.78
CA PRO A 275 15.64 5.74 6.97
C PRO A 275 16.04 5.07 8.27
N ARG A 276 15.06 4.56 9.02
CA ARG A 276 15.32 3.86 10.30
C ARG A 276 16.09 2.56 10.15
N ARG A 277 16.12 1.99 8.96
CA ARG A 277 16.91 0.81 8.63
C ARG A 277 17.64 1.00 7.32
N ILE A 278 16.98 0.77 6.18
CA ILE A 278 17.63 0.79 4.87
C ILE A 278 16.94 1.80 3.95
N GLY A 279 17.70 2.49 3.09
CA GLY A 279 17.10 3.33 2.05
C GLY A 279 16.36 2.48 1.02
N VAL A 280 17.10 1.65 0.30
CA VAL A 280 16.58 0.79 -0.77
C VAL A 280 16.93 -0.67 -0.51
N VAL A 281 15.90 -1.52 -0.43
CA VAL A 281 16.02 -2.97 -0.33
C VAL A 281 15.54 -3.60 -1.63
N VAL A 282 16.37 -4.43 -2.27
CA VAL A 282 15.98 -5.22 -3.45
C VAL A 282 16.37 -6.67 -3.20
N GLN A 283 15.39 -7.59 -3.34
CA GLN A 283 15.61 -9.02 -3.14
C GLN A 283 14.86 -9.80 -4.22
N LYS A 284 15.54 -10.67 -4.97
CA LYS A 284 14.92 -11.50 -6.03
C LYS A 284 14.01 -10.70 -6.97
N SER A 285 14.50 -9.53 -7.38
CA SER A 285 13.72 -8.48 -8.03
C SER A 285 14.62 -7.56 -8.85
N ASP A 286 14.01 -6.75 -9.71
CA ASP A 286 14.70 -5.81 -10.59
C ASP A 286 14.45 -4.37 -10.12
N ALA A 287 15.50 -3.54 -10.16
CA ALA A 287 15.35 -2.10 -9.91
C ALA A 287 16.28 -1.25 -10.79
N LEU A 288 15.72 -0.21 -11.39
CA LEU A 288 16.45 0.89 -12.03
C LEU A 288 16.27 2.16 -11.19
N LEU A 289 17.37 2.77 -10.76
CA LEU A 289 17.36 4.02 -10.01
C LEU A 289 18.17 5.08 -10.75
N GLU A 290 17.55 6.21 -11.07
CA GLU A 290 18.20 7.32 -11.77
C GLU A 290 18.12 8.59 -10.91
N ASP A 291 19.26 9.23 -10.66
CA ASP A 291 19.32 10.49 -9.89
C ASP A 291 18.67 10.39 -8.49
N CYS A 292 18.79 9.21 -7.85
CA CYS A 292 18.22 8.96 -6.52
C CYS A 292 19.20 9.30 -5.38
N GLU A 293 18.66 9.78 -4.26
CA GLU A 293 19.43 10.12 -3.08
C GLU A 293 18.96 9.35 -1.84
N VAL A 294 19.89 8.79 -1.08
CA VAL A 294 19.64 8.23 0.25
C VAL A 294 20.58 8.89 1.26
N VAL A 295 20.00 9.58 2.24
CA VAL A 295 20.76 10.36 3.23
C VAL A 295 20.44 9.88 4.65
N GLY A 296 21.48 9.58 5.42
CA GLY A 296 21.41 9.23 6.83
C GLY A 296 20.66 7.94 7.18
N PRO A 297 20.78 6.82 6.42
CA PRO A 297 20.13 5.57 6.82
C PRO A 297 20.79 5.00 8.08
N ALA A 298 19.98 4.55 9.03
CA ALA A 298 20.44 3.99 10.30
C ALA A 298 21.03 2.57 10.19
N SER A 299 21.00 1.95 9.00
CA SER A 299 21.84 0.80 8.65
C SER A 299 22.56 1.02 7.31
N SER A 300 21.87 0.87 6.18
CA SER A 300 22.51 0.90 4.86
C SER A 300 21.77 1.76 3.86
N GLY A 301 22.49 2.36 2.92
CA GLY A 301 21.86 3.06 1.79
C GLY A 301 21.10 2.09 0.90
N PHE A 302 21.83 1.12 0.36
CA PHE A 302 21.30 0.02 -0.45
C PHE A 302 21.58 -1.32 0.22
N TYR A 303 20.60 -2.20 0.19
CA TYR A 303 20.71 -3.61 0.56
C TYR A 303 20.17 -4.47 -0.58
N LEU A 304 21.07 -5.17 -1.26
CA LEU A 304 20.80 -5.90 -2.48
C LEU A 304 21.15 -7.37 -2.25
N SER A 305 20.15 -8.26 -2.32
CA SER A 305 20.34 -9.68 -2.02
C SER A 305 19.58 -10.61 -2.95
N ASP A 306 19.89 -11.90 -2.87
CA ASP A 306 19.07 -12.98 -3.41
C ASP A 306 18.67 -12.78 -4.88
N GLN A 307 19.65 -12.69 -5.78
CA GLN A 307 19.46 -12.48 -7.21
C GLN A 307 18.81 -11.12 -7.55
N ALA A 308 19.03 -10.11 -6.71
CA ALA A 308 18.71 -8.73 -7.05
C ALA A 308 19.48 -8.29 -8.30
N ASN A 309 18.78 -7.69 -9.25
CA ASN A 309 19.35 -7.13 -10.47
C ASN A 309 19.10 -5.62 -10.46
N VAL A 310 20.14 -4.84 -10.19
CA VAL A 310 20.00 -3.43 -9.87
C VAL A 310 20.94 -2.59 -10.73
N THR A 311 20.39 -1.57 -11.38
CA THR A 311 21.17 -0.53 -12.05
C THR A 311 20.90 0.81 -11.38
N VAL A 312 21.98 1.50 -10.99
CA VAL A 312 21.92 2.85 -10.46
C VAL A 312 22.69 3.76 -11.41
N VAL A 313 22.00 4.77 -11.96
CA VAL A 313 22.58 5.76 -12.88
C VAL A 313 22.48 7.14 -12.24
N ARG A 314 23.63 7.65 -11.80
CA ARG A 314 23.77 8.87 -11.01
C ARG A 314 23.01 8.80 -9.69
N GLY A 315 23.42 9.62 -8.73
CA GLY A 315 22.79 9.70 -7.42
C GLY A 315 23.78 9.62 -6.29
N ARG A 316 23.25 9.54 -5.07
CA ARG A 316 24.04 9.73 -3.86
C ARG A 316 23.59 8.83 -2.72
N VAL A 317 24.56 8.27 -2.00
CA VAL A 317 24.36 7.75 -0.65
C VAL A 317 25.26 8.53 0.30
N ALA A 318 24.67 9.08 1.36
CA ALA A 318 25.40 9.83 2.36
C ALA A 318 25.09 9.34 3.77
N ASP A 319 26.14 9.32 4.61
CA ASP A 319 26.05 9.19 6.07
C ASP A 319 25.36 7.90 6.55
N ALA A 320 25.59 6.80 5.84
CA ALA A 320 25.07 5.50 6.24
C ALA A 320 25.72 5.01 7.55
N ALA A 321 24.90 4.60 8.52
CA ALA A 321 25.40 4.15 9.82
C ALA A 321 26.19 2.84 9.76
N ARG A 322 26.09 2.08 8.67
CA ARG A 322 26.94 0.93 8.36
C ARG A 322 27.52 1.05 6.96
N THR A 323 26.77 0.67 5.94
CA THR A 323 27.30 0.53 4.57
C THR A 323 26.54 1.43 3.61
N GLY A 324 27.25 2.11 2.71
CA GLY A 324 26.60 2.85 1.63
C GLY A 324 25.80 1.92 0.72
N VAL A 325 26.48 1.06 -0.02
CA VAL A 325 25.89 0.03 -0.88
C VAL A 325 26.33 -1.37 -0.43
N GLY A 326 25.37 -2.21 -0.03
CA GLY A 326 25.62 -3.56 0.44
C GLY A 326 25.05 -4.62 -0.50
N LEU A 327 25.91 -5.49 -1.03
CA LEU A 327 25.55 -6.70 -1.78
C LEU A 327 25.73 -7.92 -0.87
N ARG A 328 24.67 -8.69 -0.64
CA ARG A 328 24.67 -9.81 0.32
C ARG A 328 23.94 -11.02 -0.21
N GLY A 329 24.57 -12.20 -0.18
CA GLY A 329 23.96 -13.50 -0.45
C GLY A 329 23.25 -13.69 -1.81
N GLY A 330 23.35 -14.89 -2.37
CA GLY A 330 22.49 -15.31 -3.47
C GLY A 330 22.71 -14.57 -4.80
N ASN A 331 23.95 -14.24 -5.15
CA ASN A 331 24.36 -13.76 -6.48
C ASN A 331 23.66 -12.47 -6.98
N PRO A 332 23.66 -11.36 -6.21
CA PRO A 332 23.16 -10.09 -6.71
C PRO A 332 24.04 -9.57 -7.86
N ARG A 333 23.43 -8.95 -8.87
CA ARG A 333 24.08 -8.30 -10.01
C ARG A 333 23.80 -6.81 -9.95
N VAL A 334 24.85 -5.99 -9.87
CA VAL A 334 24.70 -4.55 -9.64
C VAL A 334 25.61 -3.75 -10.56
N LEU A 335 25.02 -2.77 -11.26
CA LEU A 335 25.74 -1.73 -11.98
C LEU A 335 25.56 -0.39 -11.26
N LEU A 336 26.68 0.22 -10.87
CA LEU A 336 26.74 1.57 -10.33
C LEU A 336 27.45 2.47 -11.35
N GLU A 337 26.72 3.44 -11.90
CA GLU A 337 27.24 4.40 -12.87
C GLU A 337 27.07 5.82 -12.33
N GLY A 338 28.15 6.61 -12.20
CA GLY A 338 28.07 8.01 -11.78
C GLY A 338 27.61 8.22 -10.32
N MET A 339 27.74 7.23 -9.46
CA MET A 339 27.23 7.27 -8.08
C MET A 339 28.25 7.89 -7.12
N THR A 340 27.77 8.71 -6.18
CA THR A 340 28.59 9.26 -5.08
C THR A 340 28.23 8.62 -3.75
N ILE A 341 29.19 7.99 -3.07
CA ILE A 341 29.00 7.30 -1.79
C ILE A 341 29.93 7.90 -0.73
N THR A 342 29.35 8.51 0.30
CA THR A 342 30.11 9.27 1.31
C THR A 342 29.67 9.02 2.74
N GLY A 343 30.59 9.19 3.71
CA GLY A 343 30.23 9.28 5.13
C GLY A 343 29.79 7.96 5.78
N SER A 344 29.94 6.82 5.11
CA SER A 344 29.53 5.53 5.66
C SER A 344 30.46 5.09 6.79
N LYS A 345 29.89 4.56 7.88
CA LYS A 345 30.69 4.24 9.08
C LYS A 345 31.51 2.94 8.98
N LEU A 346 31.02 1.94 8.26
CA LEU A 346 31.68 0.64 8.08
C LEU A 346 32.41 0.56 6.73
N ALA A 347 31.69 0.77 5.63
CA ALA A 347 32.29 0.77 4.29
C ALA A 347 31.42 1.58 3.32
N GLY A 348 32.02 2.18 2.29
CA GLY A 348 31.25 2.79 1.20
C GLY A 348 30.47 1.73 0.43
N VAL A 349 31.18 0.74 -0.13
CA VAL A 349 30.60 -0.44 -0.78
C VAL A 349 31.06 -1.69 -0.04
N ASN A 350 30.15 -2.61 0.25
CA ASN A 350 30.48 -3.92 0.80
C ASN A 350 29.79 -5.03 0.03
N MET A 351 30.57 -5.96 -0.53
CA MET A 351 30.08 -7.12 -1.26
C MET A 351 30.51 -8.43 -0.62
N GLU A 352 29.54 -9.28 -0.31
CA GLU A 352 29.74 -10.66 0.12
C GLU A 352 30.10 -11.57 -1.07
N PRO A 353 30.55 -12.82 -0.83
CA PRO A 353 30.86 -13.75 -1.91
C PRO A 353 29.71 -13.91 -2.92
N GLU A 354 30.07 -14.30 -4.13
CA GLU A 354 29.17 -14.59 -5.26
C GLU A 354 28.40 -13.38 -5.85
N GLY A 355 28.55 -12.19 -5.27
CA GLY A 355 28.05 -10.95 -5.87
C GLY A 355 28.82 -10.54 -7.13
N GLU A 356 28.13 -9.91 -8.06
CA GLU A 356 28.69 -9.29 -9.25
C GLU A 356 28.45 -7.78 -9.21
N LEU A 357 29.54 -7.00 -9.29
CA LEU A 357 29.50 -5.55 -9.20
C LEU A 357 30.29 -4.91 -10.34
N THR A 358 29.64 -4.05 -11.11
CA THR A 358 30.29 -3.15 -12.06
C THR A 358 30.20 -1.72 -11.55
N ILE A 359 31.34 -1.03 -11.48
CA ILE A 359 31.44 0.37 -11.06
C ILE A 359 31.97 1.20 -12.23
N ARG A 360 31.27 2.28 -12.60
CA ARG A 360 31.66 3.21 -13.67
C ARG A 360 31.54 4.66 -13.25
N GLY A 361 32.61 5.45 -13.33
CA GLY A 361 32.55 6.91 -13.06
C GLY A 361 32.08 7.26 -11.64
N CYS A 362 32.35 6.41 -10.66
CA CYS A 362 31.83 6.55 -9.30
C CYS A 362 32.84 7.23 -8.36
N THR A 363 32.32 7.90 -7.33
CA THR A 363 33.12 8.47 -6.24
C THR A 363 32.76 7.82 -4.91
N VAL A 364 33.74 7.22 -4.23
CA VAL A 364 33.60 6.61 -2.92
C VAL A 364 34.57 7.29 -1.95
N ALA A 365 34.08 8.26 -1.19
CA ALA A 365 34.96 9.14 -0.44
C ALA A 365 34.50 9.39 1.00
N ASP A 366 35.45 9.78 1.86
CA ASP A 366 35.15 10.27 3.21
C ASP A 366 34.37 9.24 4.07
N ASN A 367 34.55 7.94 3.81
CA ASN A 367 33.97 6.86 4.61
C ASN A 367 34.91 6.53 5.78
N ARG A 368 34.36 6.15 6.95
CA ARG A 368 35.19 5.90 8.14
C ARG A 368 35.96 4.58 8.10
N GLY A 369 35.46 3.60 7.35
CA GLY A 369 36.15 2.33 7.12
C GLY A 369 36.74 2.27 5.71
N GLU A 370 36.69 1.08 5.13
CA GLU A 370 37.10 0.82 3.76
C GLU A 370 36.20 1.61 2.78
N GLY A 371 36.76 2.12 1.67
CA GLY A 371 35.93 2.67 0.59
C GLY A 371 35.13 1.54 -0.05
N ILE A 372 35.84 0.56 -0.58
CA ILE A 372 35.29 -0.67 -1.15
C ILE A 372 35.84 -1.88 -0.41
N LEU A 373 34.94 -2.77 0.01
CA LEU A 373 35.24 -4.05 0.63
C LEU A 373 34.52 -5.16 -0.13
N THR A 374 35.27 -6.03 -0.82
CA THR A 374 34.72 -7.21 -1.49
C THR A 374 35.35 -8.48 -0.95
N CYS A 375 34.56 -9.56 -0.91
CA CYS A 375 34.99 -10.85 -0.38
C CYS A 375 35.56 -11.76 -1.46
N LEU A 376 36.37 -12.74 -1.05
CA LEU A 376 36.81 -13.83 -1.94
C LEU A 376 35.59 -14.50 -2.59
N GLY A 377 35.69 -14.79 -3.89
CA GLY A 377 34.63 -15.42 -4.67
C GLY A 377 33.55 -14.45 -5.18
N SER A 378 33.80 -13.13 -5.13
CA SER A 378 32.96 -12.12 -5.78
C SER A 378 33.62 -11.63 -7.09
N SER A 379 32.82 -11.05 -7.99
CA SER A 379 33.30 -10.48 -9.26
C SER A 379 33.13 -8.96 -9.25
N VAL A 380 34.22 -8.24 -9.54
CA VAL A 380 34.21 -6.77 -9.58
C VAL A 380 34.84 -6.28 -10.88
N GLU A 381 34.13 -5.43 -11.59
CA GLU A 381 34.65 -4.65 -12.71
C GLU A 381 34.65 -3.17 -12.34
N ILE A 382 35.78 -2.50 -12.52
CA ILE A 382 35.95 -1.09 -12.16
C ILE A 382 36.45 -0.33 -13.38
N ASP A 383 35.70 0.70 -13.76
CA ASP A 383 36.06 1.69 -14.76
C ASP A 383 35.87 3.08 -14.14
N ASP A 384 36.89 3.93 -14.18
CA ASP A 384 36.87 5.29 -13.61
C ASP A 384 36.28 5.38 -12.17
N LEU A 385 37.05 4.95 -11.17
CA LEU A 385 36.68 5.05 -9.76
C LEU A 385 37.58 6.03 -9.02
N THR A 386 36.97 7.01 -8.36
CA THR A 386 37.65 7.86 -7.38
C THR A 386 37.35 7.36 -5.96
N SER A 387 38.29 6.65 -5.35
CA SER A 387 38.20 6.19 -3.95
C SER A 387 39.26 6.88 -3.09
N VAL A 388 38.85 7.86 -2.27
CA VAL A 388 39.78 8.76 -1.57
C VAL A 388 39.28 9.17 -0.19
N ARG A 389 40.21 9.51 0.72
CA ARG A 389 39.89 9.99 2.08
C ARG A 389 39.02 9.01 2.90
N ASN A 390 39.08 7.73 2.58
CA ASN A 390 38.46 6.68 3.38
C ASN A 390 39.40 6.32 4.55
N GLY A 391 38.82 5.92 5.69
CA GLY A 391 39.57 5.64 6.91
C GLY A 391 40.44 4.38 6.82
N LYS A 392 40.17 3.52 5.83
CA LYS A 392 41.04 2.40 5.44
C LYS A 392 41.11 2.27 3.92
N PRO A 393 42.19 1.68 3.38
CA PRO A 393 42.30 1.38 1.95
C PRO A 393 41.20 0.42 1.48
N ASP A 394 40.91 0.47 0.18
CA ASP A 394 40.03 -0.50 -0.46
C ASP A 394 40.63 -1.91 -0.39
N ARG A 395 39.75 -2.91 -0.29
CA ARG A 395 40.13 -4.31 -0.18
C ARG A 395 39.23 -5.19 -1.03
N PHE A 396 39.84 -5.89 -2.00
CA PHE A 396 39.08 -6.66 -3.00
C PHE A 396 38.96 -8.16 -2.72
N ASP A 397 39.77 -8.68 -1.79
CA ASP A 397 39.86 -10.11 -1.49
C ASP A 397 39.75 -10.37 0.03
N PHE A 398 38.64 -9.96 0.63
CA PHE A 398 38.39 -10.24 2.04
C PHE A 398 38.02 -11.71 2.25
N ASP A 399 38.88 -12.42 2.97
CA ASP A 399 38.58 -13.78 3.42
C ASP A 399 37.60 -13.75 4.59
N PHE A 400 36.30 -13.75 4.25
CA PHE A 400 35.20 -13.73 5.21
C PHE A 400 35.19 -14.97 6.11
N VAL A 401 35.55 -16.13 5.57
CA VAL A 401 35.59 -17.41 6.30
C VAL A 401 36.70 -17.39 7.35
N ALA A 402 37.91 -16.99 6.98
CA ALA A 402 39.02 -16.88 7.93
C ALA A 402 38.79 -15.79 8.96
N ALA A 403 38.14 -14.68 8.59
CA ALA A 403 37.80 -13.61 9.51
C ALA A 403 36.79 -14.06 10.59
N ASN A 404 35.73 -14.77 10.19
CA ASN A 404 34.75 -15.33 11.13
C ASN A 404 35.36 -16.43 12.00
N ALA A 405 36.23 -17.29 11.45
CA ALA A 405 36.95 -18.29 12.22
C ALA A 405 37.88 -17.67 13.27
N LYS A 406 38.50 -16.52 12.96
CA LYS A 406 39.32 -15.75 13.91
C LYS A 406 38.47 -15.03 14.96
N ALA A 407 37.31 -14.49 14.59
CA ALA A 407 36.38 -13.84 15.52
C ALA A 407 35.79 -14.85 16.53
N ALA A 408 35.42 -16.04 16.06
CA ALA A 408 34.95 -17.14 16.91
C ALA A 408 36.02 -17.62 17.91
N LYS A 409 37.31 -17.58 17.51
CA LYS A 409 38.46 -17.91 18.38
C LYS A 409 38.85 -16.80 19.37
N LYS A 410 38.36 -15.57 19.19
CA LYS A 410 38.69 -14.40 20.03
C LYS A 410 37.61 -14.07 21.05
N ALA A 411 36.52 -14.86 21.10
CA ALA A 411 35.52 -14.79 22.17
C ALA A 411 36.15 -15.29 23.48
N PRO A 412 36.01 -14.58 24.61
CA PRO A 412 36.64 -14.99 25.87
C PRO A 412 35.98 -16.27 26.41
N THR A 413 36.80 -17.29 26.66
CA THR A 413 36.43 -18.48 27.43
C THR A 413 36.35 -18.09 28.92
N GLY A 414 35.23 -17.50 29.33
CA GLY A 414 34.91 -17.22 30.72
C GLY A 414 33.81 -18.15 31.21
N THR A 415 34.16 -19.10 32.08
CA THR A 415 33.19 -19.89 32.86
C THR A 415 32.46 -18.97 33.83
N GLY A 416 31.19 -18.66 33.57
CA GLY A 416 30.32 -17.91 34.46
C GLY A 416 28.88 -18.01 34.00
N SER A 417 28.04 -18.67 34.80
CA SER A 417 26.62 -18.88 34.54
C SER A 417 25.87 -17.56 34.37
N SER A 418 25.38 -17.30 33.16
CA SER A 418 24.20 -16.47 32.92
C SER A 418 23.53 -16.94 31.64
N LYS A 419 22.18 -16.98 31.66
CA LYS A 419 21.32 -17.58 30.63
C LYS A 419 21.70 -17.10 29.21
N PRO A 420 21.67 -17.97 28.18
CA PRO A 420 21.90 -17.54 26.82
C PRO A 420 20.80 -16.57 26.39
N ALA A 421 21.18 -15.37 25.96
CA ALA A 421 20.35 -14.56 25.08
C ALA A 421 20.25 -15.32 23.74
N GLU A 422 19.02 -15.61 23.32
CA GLU A 422 18.75 -16.33 22.09
C GLU A 422 19.35 -15.59 20.87
N PRO A 423 19.96 -16.32 19.92
CA PRO A 423 20.36 -15.75 18.65
C PRO A 423 19.10 -15.33 17.88
N VAL A 424 19.10 -14.11 17.35
CA VAL A 424 18.05 -13.63 16.45
C VAL A 424 18.09 -14.50 15.19
N SER A 425 17.23 -15.52 15.19
CA SER A 425 16.99 -16.44 14.10
C SER A 425 16.53 -15.67 12.86
N GLN A 426 17.27 -15.81 11.77
CA GLN A 426 16.79 -15.58 10.42
C GLN A 426 15.65 -16.60 10.16
N ALA A 427 14.40 -16.15 10.31
CA ALA A 427 13.26 -16.90 9.81
C ALA A 427 13.08 -16.60 8.31
N PRO A 428 12.96 -17.61 7.43
CA PRO A 428 12.53 -17.40 6.05
C PRO A 428 11.10 -16.84 6.03
N ALA A 429 10.83 -15.90 5.13
CA ALA A 429 9.49 -15.40 4.90
C ALA A 429 8.61 -16.51 4.29
N GLU A 430 7.71 -17.09 5.09
CA GLU A 430 6.59 -17.88 4.61
C GLU A 430 5.39 -16.99 4.23
N PRO A 431 4.58 -17.38 3.23
CA PRO A 431 3.59 -16.52 2.59
C PRO A 431 2.35 -16.34 3.47
N VAL A 432 2.06 -15.09 3.86
CA VAL A 432 0.81 -14.74 4.54
C VAL A 432 -0.33 -14.72 3.52
N ASN A 433 -1.13 -15.77 3.55
CA ASN A 433 -2.42 -15.87 2.91
C ASN A 433 -3.45 -16.03 4.04
N GLN A 434 -4.22 -14.97 4.37
CA GLN A 434 -5.57 -15.08 4.96
C GLN A 434 -6.22 -13.71 5.19
N ALA A 435 -7.45 -13.59 4.70
CA ALA A 435 -8.43 -12.54 5.00
C ALA A 435 -8.94 -12.66 6.46
N PRO A 436 -9.50 -11.58 7.06
CA PRO A 436 -9.79 -11.55 8.50
C PRO A 436 -11.09 -12.27 8.88
N ALA A 437 -11.06 -13.03 9.97
CA ALA A 437 -12.22 -13.62 10.64
C ALA A 437 -12.60 -12.79 11.89
N GLY A 438 -13.91 -12.60 12.10
CA GLY A 438 -14.51 -11.83 13.21
C GLY A 438 -14.42 -12.47 14.61
N PRO A 439 -15.02 -11.83 15.63
CA PRO A 439 -14.70 -12.10 17.03
C PRO A 439 -15.35 -13.38 17.59
N LYS A 440 -14.62 -13.94 18.56
CA LYS A 440 -14.81 -15.25 19.22
C LYS A 440 -16.11 -15.32 20.04
N SER A 441 -16.83 -16.45 19.91
CA SER A 441 -17.82 -16.93 20.87
C SER A 441 -17.33 -18.23 21.50
N GLU A 442 -17.57 -18.38 22.80
CA GLU A 442 -17.19 -19.50 23.67
C GLU A 442 -17.66 -20.86 23.15
N ALA A 443 -16.84 -21.89 23.37
CA ALA A 443 -17.16 -23.30 23.10
C ALA A 443 -17.21 -24.08 24.42
N PRO A 444 -18.09 -25.10 24.54
CA PRO A 444 -17.88 -26.19 25.48
C PRO A 444 -17.41 -27.48 24.78
N ALA A 445 -16.43 -28.11 25.45
CA ALA A 445 -16.07 -29.54 25.50
C ALA A 445 -15.76 -30.32 24.20
N GLN A 446 -14.50 -30.76 24.10
CA GLN A 446 -13.98 -31.73 23.14
C GLN A 446 -14.31 -33.18 23.56
N GLU A 447 -14.72 -34.00 22.60
CA GLU A 447 -14.53 -35.45 22.61
C GLU A 447 -13.79 -35.89 21.33
N GLY A 448 -12.68 -36.61 21.54
CA GLY A 448 -12.24 -37.78 20.75
C GLY A 448 -11.92 -37.63 19.25
N SER A 449 -10.64 -37.47 18.91
CA SER A 449 -10.12 -37.71 17.57
C SER A 449 -9.88 -39.21 17.31
N GLY A 450 -10.67 -39.80 16.41
CA GLY A 450 -10.42 -41.12 15.81
C GLY A 450 -10.67 -41.04 14.30
N GLY A 451 -9.73 -41.52 13.49
CA GLY A 451 -9.70 -41.36 12.04
C GLY A 451 -10.99 -41.78 11.34
N ALA A 452 -11.56 -40.89 10.52
CA ALA A 452 -12.78 -41.15 9.78
C ALA A 452 -12.48 -41.92 8.48
N SER A 453 -13.09 -43.10 8.35
CA SER A 453 -13.14 -43.94 7.14
C SER A 453 -13.67 -43.16 5.93
N ALA A 454 -13.23 -43.55 4.72
CA ALA A 454 -13.70 -43.04 3.44
C ALA A 454 -15.24 -43.03 3.31
N ASP A 455 -15.92 -43.94 4.00
CA ASP A 455 -17.39 -44.04 4.00
C ASP A 455 -18.08 -42.80 4.62
N VAL A 456 -17.44 -42.15 5.60
CA VAL A 456 -17.96 -40.94 6.26
C VAL A 456 -17.83 -39.72 5.33
N LEU A 457 -16.80 -39.70 4.48
CA LEU A 457 -16.60 -38.65 3.48
C LEU A 457 -17.58 -38.82 2.30
N LEU A 458 -17.88 -40.06 1.90
CA LEU A 458 -18.88 -40.35 0.86
C LEU A 458 -20.30 -39.97 1.30
N ALA A 459 -20.70 -40.25 2.55
CA ALA A 459 -22.01 -39.85 3.07
C ALA A 459 -22.20 -38.32 3.10
N ARG A 460 -21.13 -37.55 3.36
CA ARG A 460 -21.15 -36.08 3.30
C ARG A 460 -21.30 -35.52 1.88
N LEU A 461 -20.73 -36.20 0.88
CA LEU A 461 -20.86 -35.83 -0.53
C LEU A 461 -22.27 -36.12 -1.07
N GLU A 462 -22.91 -37.20 -0.61
CA GLU A 462 -24.26 -37.56 -1.02
C GLU A 462 -25.33 -36.59 -0.50
N ALA A 463 -25.10 -35.97 0.66
CA ALA A 463 -25.99 -34.98 1.27
C ALA A 463 -25.95 -33.58 0.62
N MET A 464 -25.03 -33.32 -0.32
CA MET A 464 -24.96 -32.04 -1.03
C MET A 464 -25.93 -32.02 -2.24
N VAL A 465 -26.95 -31.17 -2.15
CA VAL A 465 -27.97 -30.96 -3.20
C VAL A 465 -27.39 -30.06 -4.30
N GLY A 466 -27.47 -30.49 -5.57
CA GLY A 466 -27.19 -29.64 -6.74
C GLY A 466 -26.25 -30.19 -7.83
N LEU A 467 -25.69 -31.39 -7.68
CA LEU A 467 -24.65 -31.92 -8.59
C LEU A 467 -24.99 -33.28 -9.24
N ALA A 468 -26.23 -33.45 -9.71
CA ALA A 468 -26.66 -34.68 -10.40
C ALA A 468 -25.85 -34.97 -11.68
N GLY A 469 -25.27 -33.94 -12.31
CA GLY A 469 -24.40 -34.08 -13.49
C GLY A 469 -23.05 -34.72 -13.17
N VAL A 470 -22.37 -34.24 -12.12
CA VAL A 470 -21.01 -34.68 -11.74
C VAL A 470 -21.01 -36.08 -11.15
N LYS A 471 -22.10 -36.51 -10.51
CA LYS A 471 -22.27 -37.88 -9.97
C LYS A 471 -22.28 -38.97 -11.05
N ARG A 472 -22.54 -38.66 -12.33
CA ARG A 472 -22.50 -39.64 -13.43
C ARG A 472 -21.12 -39.83 -14.04
N GLU A 473 -20.24 -38.85 -13.91
CA GLU A 473 -18.94 -38.84 -14.59
C GLU A 473 -17.87 -39.58 -13.77
N ILE A 474 -17.96 -39.49 -12.43
CA ILE A 474 -17.02 -40.16 -11.51
C ILE A 474 -17.26 -41.68 -11.41
N ARG A 475 -18.46 -42.19 -11.70
CA ARG A 475 -18.74 -43.66 -11.71
C ARG A 475 -18.20 -44.40 -12.94
N LYS A 476 -17.58 -43.70 -13.90
CA LYS A 476 -17.00 -44.28 -15.11
C LYS A 476 -15.47 -44.34 -15.10
N LEU A 477 -14.83 -43.85 -14.04
CA LEU A 477 -13.43 -44.07 -13.71
C LEU A 477 -13.36 -45.07 -12.56
#